data_AF-A0A2K3TJR7-F1
#
_entry.id   AF-A0A2K3TJR7-F1
#
_cell.length_a   1.000
_cell.length_b   1.000
_cell.length_c   1.000
_cell.angle_alpha   90.00
_cell.angle_beta   90.00
_cell.angle_gamma   90.00
#
_symmetry.space_group_name_H-M   'P 1'
#
loop_
_entity.id
_entity.type
_entity.pdbx_description
1 polymer ?
#
loop_
_entity_poly.entity_id
_entity_poly.type
_entity_poly.pdbx_seq_one_letter_code
_entity_poly.pdbx_strand_id
1 'polypeptide(L)' 'MQLASRFGHVNQIRRDRPLTREELMQVVPSVFGEDKHTSRSENYTWIPTITVLES' A
#
# COMPACT_ATOMS: atom_id res chain seq x y z
N MET A 1 -23.89 12.46 14.49
CA MET A 1 -22.85 12.21 13.46
C MET A 1 -22.91 10.74 13.07
N GLN A 2 -23.14 10.42 11.80
CA GLN A 2 -23.21 9.05 11.32
C GLN A 2 -21.81 8.66 10.83
N LEU A 3 -21.09 7.83 11.61
CA LEU A 3 -19.84 7.22 11.15
C LEU A 3 -20.19 6.31 9.97
N ALA A 4 -19.63 6.61 8.79
CA ALA A 4 -19.89 5.85 7.60
C ALA A 4 -19.40 4.40 7.78
N SER A 5 -20.33 3.46 7.96
CA SER A 5 -20.06 2.02 8.02
C SER A 5 -20.34 1.40 6.65
N ARG A 6 -19.59 1.82 5.62
CA ARG A 6 -19.68 1.19 4.30
C ARG A 6 -18.29 0.82 3.82
N PHE A 7 -17.78 -0.30 4.33
CA PHE A 7 -16.77 -1.11 3.62
C PHE A 7 -17.45 -1.81 2.44
N GLY A 8 -18.00 -1.03 1.50
CA GLY A 8 -18.78 -1.55 0.37
C GLY A 8 -17.92 -1.98 -0.83
N HIS A 9 -16.67 -1.52 -0.88
CA HIS A 9 -15.69 -1.96 -1.86
C HIS A 9 -14.70 -2.93 -1.24
N VAL A 10 -14.52 -4.07 -1.89
CA VAL A 10 -13.52 -5.06 -1.53
C VAL A 10 -12.15 -4.49 -1.87
N ASN A 11 -11.35 -4.12 -0.86
CA ASN A 11 -9.96 -3.68 -1.03
C ASN A 11 -9.00 -4.87 -1.26
N GLN A 12 -9.45 -5.87 -2.02
CA GLN A 12 -8.70 -7.09 -2.27
C GLN A 12 -8.83 -7.48 -3.73
N ILE A 13 -7.69 -7.79 -4.33
CA ILE A 13 -7.58 -8.34 -5.68
C ILE A 13 -6.78 -9.64 -5.59
N ARG A 14 -7.21 -10.66 -6.33
CA ARG A 14 -6.51 -11.95 -6.44
C ARG A 14 -6.35 -12.29 -7.92
N ARG A 15 -5.13 -12.62 -8.33
CA ARG A 15 -4.76 -13.02 -9.68
C ARG A 15 -3.83 -14.22 -9.59
N ASP A 16 -3.82 -15.04 -10.63
CA ASP A 16 -2.87 -16.14 -10.87
C ASP A 16 -1.50 -15.64 -11.35
N ARG A 17 -1.44 -14.40 -11.82
CA ARG A 17 -0.22 -13.65 -12.16
C ARG A 17 0.14 -12.59 -11.10
N PRO A 18 1.39 -12.12 -11.05
CA PRO A 18 1.73 -10.90 -10.32
C PRO A 18 0.84 -9.71 -10.72
N LEU A 19 0.58 -8.83 -9.76
CA LEU A 19 -0.19 -7.60 -10.00
C LEU A 19 0.62 -6.60 -10.80
N THR A 20 -0.05 -5.85 -11.68
CA THR A 20 0.60 -4.75 -12.39
C THR A 20 0.77 -3.54 -11.47
N ARG A 21 1.63 -2.59 -11.89
CA ARG A 21 1.88 -1.36 -11.13
C ARG A 21 0.60 -0.53 -10.96
N GLU A 22 -0.25 -0.50 -11.99
CA GLU A 22 -1.54 0.19 -12.00
C GLU A 22 -2.52 -0.48 -11.02
N GLU A 23 -2.56 -1.81 -11.00
CA GLU A 23 -3.37 -2.57 -10.04
C GLU A 23 -2.91 -2.28 -8.60
N LEU A 24 -1.60 -2.33 -8.34
CA LEU A 24 -1.03 -1.97 -7.03
C LEU A 24 -1.36 -0.55 -6.62
N MET A 25 -1.32 0.42 -7.54
CA MET A 25 -1.64 1.81 -7.23
C MET A 25 -3.10 1.98 -6.79
N GLN A 26 -4.02 1.19 -7.35
CA GLN A 26 -5.43 1.21 -6.95
C GLN A 26 -5.68 0.61 -5.57
N VAL A 27 -5.09 -0.55 -5.26
CA VAL A 27 -5.40 -1.29 -4.01
C VAL A 27 -4.43 -1.02 -2.85
N VAL A 28 -3.17 -0.70 -3.14
CA VAL A 28 -2.09 -0.51 -2.14
C VAL A 28 -1.18 0.68 -2.49
N PRO A 29 -1.72 1.91 -2.60
CA PRO A 29 -0.92 3.07 -3.02
C PRO A 29 0.27 3.38 -2.09
N SER A 30 0.20 2.97 -0.81
CA SER A 30 1.26 3.21 0.17
C SER A 30 2.58 2.48 -0.13
N VAL A 31 2.59 1.43 -0.96
CA VAL A 31 3.84 0.75 -1.35
C VAL A 31 4.73 1.61 -2.24
N PHE A 32 4.16 2.63 -2.88
CA PHE A 32 4.87 3.62 -3.70
C PHE A 32 5.31 4.85 -2.91
N GLY A 33 5.13 4.88 -1.58
CA GLY A 33 5.65 5.98 -0.77
C GLY A 33 7.16 6.12 -0.95
N GLU A 34 7.64 7.36 -1.03
CA GLU A 34 9.07 7.66 -1.23
C GLU A 34 9.82 7.91 0.08
N ASP A 35 9.09 8.01 1.21
CA ASP A 35 9.64 8.39 2.50
C ASP A 35 9.07 7.56 3.65
N LYS A 36 9.77 7.61 4.79
CA LYS A 36 9.26 7.05 6.05
C LYS A 36 7.97 7.76 6.46
N HIS A 37 7.02 7.01 7.00
CA HIS A 37 5.84 7.60 7.61
C HIS A 37 6.24 8.49 8.81
N THR A 38 5.66 9.68 8.93
CA THR A 38 6.05 10.70 9.93
C THR A 38 5.93 10.23 11.38
N SER A 39 5.02 9.29 11.65
CA SER A 39 4.88 8.68 12.98
C SER A 39 6.01 7.73 13.37
N ARG A 40 6.92 7.40 12.47
CA ARG A 40 8.03 6.47 12.72
C ARG A 40 9.15 7.18 13.48
N SER A 41 9.68 6.50 14.48
CA SER A 41 10.84 6.97 15.26
C SER A 41 12.09 7.13 14.38
N GLU A 42 13.12 7.76 14.95
CA GLU A 42 14.41 7.95 14.29
C GLU A 42 15.17 6.63 14.13
N ASN A 43 14.95 5.67 15.03
CA ASN A 43 15.56 4.34 14.97
C ASN A 43 14.95 3.44 13.87
N TYR A 44 13.87 3.88 13.22
CA TYR A 44 13.24 3.12 12.14
C TYR A 44 13.95 3.41 10.81
N THR A 45 14.60 2.38 10.27
CA THR A 45 15.12 2.42 8.89
C THR A 45 14.00 2.07 7.94
N TRP A 46 13.60 3.04 7.12
CA TRP A 46 12.63 2.80 6.06
C TRP A 46 13.32 2.20 4.84
N ILE A 47 12.73 1.13 4.31
CA ILE A 47 13.13 0.50 3.05
C ILE A 47 11.92 0.64 2.10
N PRO A 48 12.09 1.17 0.88
CA PRO A 48 10.98 1.30 -0.06
C PRO A 48 10.40 -0.06 -0.42
N THR A 49 9.10 -0.25 -0.15
CA THR A 49 8.43 -1.53 -0.40
C THR A 49 8.43 -1.89 -1.89
N ILE A 50 8.26 -0.91 -2.78
CA ILE A 50 8.27 -1.17 -4.23
C ILE A 50 9.60 -1.76 -4.70
N THR A 51 10.73 -1.30 -4.14
CA THR A 51 12.06 -1.82 -4.47
C THR A 51 12.22 -3.29 -4.09
N VAL A 52 11.59 -3.73 -3.00
CA VAL A 52 11.59 -5.14 -2.57
C VAL A 52 10.71 -6.01 -3.47
N LEU A 53 9.67 -5.43 -4.08
CA LEU A 53 8.78 -6.17 -5.00
C LEU A 53 9.36 -6.31 -6.41
N GLU A 54 10.27 -5.41 -6.79
CA GLU A 54 10.93 -5.43 -8.10
C GLU A 54 12.22 -6.28 -8.13
N SER A 55 12.70 -6.75 -6.95
CA SER A 55 13.90 -7.60 -6.82
C SER A 55 13.60 -9.09 -6.99
#